data_AF-A0A6I9WLT8-F1
#
_entry.id   AF-A0A6I9WLT8-F1
#
_cell.length_a   1.000
_cell.length_b   1.000
_cell.length_c   1.000
_cell.angle_alpha   90.00
_cell.angle_beta   90.00
_cell.angle_gamma   90.00
#
_symmetry.space_group_name_H-M   'P 1'
#
loop_
_entity.id
_entity.type
_entity.pdbx_description
1 polymer ?
#
loop_
_entity_poly.entity_id
_entity_poly.type
_entity_poly.pdbx_seq_one_letter_code
_entity_poly.pdbx_strand_id
1 'polypeptide(L)'
;MASTYIKDETGTFIPASQRPDGTWRKQRRVKDGYIPQEEVPLYESKGKQLVKKPLYPVGASPEFIAEHKAKLEALAAKNKVIPGAQAKTQEGSKKKKKKSKSKTVEPVTEGLSKITITEPEFHKEAPTHTDKILSVTKQITTNNVTKENLNATQKTTDPQKRLKNLRKKIREIEVLEDKIKTGALKNPDKEILDKVARKTEISKEIKRLEAAL
;
A
#
# COMPACT_ATOMS: atom_id res chain seq x y z
N MET A 1 -0.06 -27.95 4.20
CA MET A 1 -1.37 -28.62 4.03
C MET A 1 -2.40 -27.79 4.76
N ALA A 2 -3.44 -27.32 4.08
CA ALA A 2 -4.53 -26.59 4.72
C ALA A 2 -5.18 -27.50 5.77
N SER A 3 -5.43 -26.97 6.98
CA SER A 3 -6.13 -27.70 8.03
C SER A 3 -7.59 -27.90 7.60
N THR A 4 -8.02 -29.16 7.52
CA THR A 4 -9.42 -29.50 7.20
C THR A 4 -10.30 -29.22 8.41
N TYR A 5 -11.13 -28.18 8.31
CA TYR A 5 -12.14 -27.85 9.32
C TYR A 5 -13.41 -28.70 9.12
N ILE A 6 -13.96 -29.23 10.21
CA ILE A 6 -15.25 -29.94 10.23
C ILE A 6 -16.26 -29.09 11.01
N LYS A 7 -17.52 -29.08 10.58
CA LYS A 7 -18.60 -28.30 11.20
C LYS A 7 -19.68 -29.26 11.71
N ASP A 8 -19.89 -29.24 13.02
CA ASP A 8 -20.98 -29.97 13.71
C ASP A 8 -22.05 -28.98 14.18
N GLU A 9 -23.13 -29.50 14.79
CA GLU A 9 -24.20 -28.72 15.44
C GLU A 9 -23.68 -27.74 16.51
N THR A 10 -22.51 -28.03 17.10
CA THR A 10 -21.91 -27.23 18.18
C THR A 10 -20.84 -26.23 17.73
N GLY A 11 -20.51 -26.18 16.42
CA GLY A 11 -19.55 -25.23 15.85
C GLY A 11 -18.47 -25.88 14.97
N THR A 12 -17.46 -25.07 14.61
CA THR A 12 -16.35 -25.50 13.73
C THR A 12 -15.18 -26.05 14.56
N PHE A 13 -14.56 -27.16 14.15
CA PHE A 13 -13.43 -27.76 14.86
C PHE A 13 -12.40 -28.42 13.92
N ILE A 14 -11.19 -28.60 14.43
CA ILE A 14 -10.13 -29.40 13.82
C ILE A 14 -10.28 -30.84 14.32
N PRO A 15 -10.41 -31.84 13.44
CA PRO A 15 -10.62 -33.22 13.84
C PRO A 15 -9.44 -33.80 14.61
N ALA A 16 -9.70 -34.89 15.34
CA ALA A 16 -8.64 -35.67 15.95
C ALA A 16 -7.68 -36.22 14.87
N SER A 17 -6.38 -36.24 15.17
CA SER A 17 -5.37 -36.72 14.21
C SER A 17 -4.43 -37.72 14.88
N GLN A 18 -4.12 -38.80 14.18
CA GLN A 18 -3.17 -39.79 14.66
C GLN A 18 -1.73 -39.25 14.55
N ARG A 19 -0.90 -39.56 15.56
CA ARG A 19 0.54 -39.32 15.55
C ARG A 19 1.25 -40.47 14.83
N PRO A 20 2.51 -40.27 14.39
CA PRO A 20 3.31 -41.36 13.84
C PRO A 20 3.53 -42.54 14.82
N ASP A 21 3.49 -42.27 16.13
CA ASP A 21 3.57 -43.29 17.19
C ASP A 21 2.23 -44.06 17.43
N GLY A 22 1.18 -43.75 16.67
CA GLY A 22 -0.14 -44.37 16.77
C GLY A 22 -1.06 -43.72 17.81
N THR A 23 -0.56 -42.87 18.70
CA THR A 23 -1.39 -42.15 19.68
C THR A 23 -2.21 -41.06 18.99
N TRP A 24 -3.34 -40.66 19.57
CA TRP A 24 -4.24 -39.67 18.97
C TRP A 24 -4.08 -38.28 19.59
N ARG A 25 -4.10 -37.25 18.74
CA ARG A 25 -4.32 -35.87 19.16
C ARG A 25 -5.83 -35.63 19.27
N LYS A 26 -6.27 -35.07 20.39
CA LYS A 26 -7.68 -34.69 20.60
C LYS A 26 -8.15 -33.66 19.57
N GLN A 27 -9.44 -33.70 19.25
CA GLN A 27 -10.10 -32.66 18.47
C GLN A 27 -10.01 -31.30 19.16
N ARG A 28 -10.01 -30.22 18.36
CA ARG A 28 -9.89 -28.84 18.87
C ARG A 28 -10.96 -27.95 18.26
N ARG A 29 -11.82 -27.37 19.10
CA ARG A 29 -12.81 -26.38 18.64
C ARG A 29 -12.12 -25.10 18.16
N VAL A 30 -12.63 -24.54 17.07
CA VAL A 30 -12.23 -23.28 16.48
C VAL A 30 -13.28 -22.25 16.85
N LYS A 31 -12.86 -21.02 17.12
CA LYS A 31 -13.79 -19.94 17.47
C LYS A 31 -14.63 -19.57 16.25
N ASP A 32 -15.93 -19.41 16.43
CA ASP A 32 -16.82 -19.00 15.34
C ASP A 32 -16.38 -17.65 14.76
N GLY A 33 -16.30 -17.58 13.42
CA GLY A 33 -15.81 -16.41 12.68
C GLY A 33 -14.29 -16.24 12.67
N TYR A 34 -13.50 -17.16 13.24
CA TYR A 34 -12.04 -17.14 13.10
C TYR A 34 -11.63 -17.57 11.69
N ILE A 35 -11.04 -16.64 10.95
CA ILE A 35 -10.46 -16.89 9.62
C ILE A 35 -8.93 -16.86 9.77
N PRO A 36 -8.24 -17.98 9.51
CA PRO A 36 -6.78 -18.02 9.54
C PRO A 36 -6.17 -17.04 8.56
N GLN A 37 -4.97 -16.52 8.87
CA GLN A 37 -4.27 -15.55 8.05
C GLN A 37 -4.04 -16.01 6.60
N GLU A 38 -3.91 -17.32 6.37
CA GLU A 38 -3.77 -17.93 5.04
C GLU A 38 -5.04 -17.82 4.20
N GLU A 39 -6.22 -17.77 4.85
CA GLU A 39 -7.52 -17.60 4.20
C GLU A 39 -7.94 -16.14 4.11
N VAL A 40 -7.32 -15.24 4.89
CA VAL A 40 -7.54 -13.80 4.78
C VAL A 40 -7.04 -13.34 3.40
N PRO A 41 -7.92 -12.81 2.53
CA PRO A 41 -7.53 -12.41 1.19
C PRO A 41 -6.38 -11.39 1.25
N LEU A 42 -5.27 -11.71 0.59
CA LEU A 42 -4.17 -10.78 0.46
C LEU A 42 -4.65 -9.55 -0.33
N TYR A 43 -4.40 -8.36 0.22
CA TYR A 43 -4.80 -7.12 -0.44
C TYR A 43 -4.15 -7.00 -1.83
N GLU A 44 -4.98 -6.75 -2.84
CA GLU A 44 -4.54 -6.44 -4.19
C GLU A 44 -4.90 -5.00 -4.54
N SER A 45 -3.96 -4.25 -5.11
CA SER A 45 -4.22 -2.89 -5.56
C SER A 45 -5.28 -2.86 -6.67
N LYS A 46 -6.07 -1.79 -6.75
CA LYS A 46 -7.10 -1.62 -7.80
C LYS A 46 -6.54 -1.80 -9.21
N GLY A 47 -5.31 -1.34 -9.46
CA GLY A 47 -4.62 -1.54 -10.74
C GLY A 47 -4.34 -3.03 -11.04
N LYS A 48 -3.89 -3.80 -10.04
CA LYS A 48 -3.65 -5.25 -10.18
C LYS A 48 -4.94 -6.01 -10.42
N GLN A 49 -6.04 -5.60 -9.78
CA GLN A 49 -7.37 -6.17 -10.02
C GLN A 49 -7.87 -5.88 -11.45
N LEU A 50 -7.61 -4.68 -11.98
CA LEU A 50 -8.00 -4.30 -13.34
C LEU A 50 -7.25 -5.15 -14.39
N VAL A 51 -5.95 -5.41 -14.18
CA VAL A 51 -5.14 -6.27 -15.06
C VAL A 51 -5.63 -7.72 -15.08
N LYS A 52 -6.20 -8.23 -13.98
CA LYS A 52 -6.76 -9.58 -13.93
C LYS A 52 -8.09 -9.73 -14.69
N LYS A 53 -8.80 -8.63 -14.95
CA LYS A 53 -10.05 -8.69 -15.71
C LYS A 53 -9.71 -9.01 -17.18
N PRO A 54 -10.49 -9.89 -17.83
CA PRO A 54 -10.27 -10.18 -19.25
C PRO A 54 -10.40 -8.87 -20.05
N LEU A 55 -9.37 -8.57 -20.83
CA LEU A 55 -9.31 -7.35 -21.64
C LEU A 55 -10.40 -7.33 -22.72
N TYR A 56 -10.87 -8.50 -23.14
CA TYR A 56 -11.85 -8.69 -24.19
C TYR A 56 -13.18 -9.19 -23.62
N PRO A 57 -14.32 -8.72 -24.13
CA PRO A 57 -15.62 -9.22 -23.73
C PRO A 57 -15.79 -10.70 -24.10
N VAL A 58 -16.63 -11.40 -23.35
CA VAL A 58 -17.01 -12.78 -23.65
C VAL A 58 -17.71 -12.82 -25.01
N GLY A 59 -17.24 -13.68 -25.93
CA GLY A 59 -17.78 -13.82 -27.28
C GLY A 59 -17.02 -13.07 -28.38
N ALA A 60 -15.91 -12.38 -28.07
CA ALA A 60 -15.04 -11.82 -29.10
C ALA A 60 -14.42 -12.92 -29.98
N SER A 61 -14.38 -12.70 -31.30
CA SER A 61 -13.79 -13.67 -32.24
C SER A 61 -12.27 -13.75 -32.05
N PRO A 62 -11.65 -14.94 -32.26
CA PRO A 62 -10.20 -15.11 -32.13
C PRO A 62 -9.40 -14.17 -33.05
N GLU A 63 -9.91 -13.87 -34.25
CA GLU A 63 -9.27 -12.96 -35.20
C GLU A 63 -9.26 -11.51 -34.69
N PHE A 64 -10.37 -11.02 -34.15
CA PHE A 64 -10.46 -9.68 -33.58
C PHE A 64 -9.50 -9.50 -32.40
N ILE A 65 -9.38 -10.53 -31.55
CA ILE A 65 -8.43 -10.54 -30.42
C ILE A 65 -6.99 -10.50 -30.93
N ALA A 66 -6.67 -11.27 -31.98
CA ALA A 66 -5.34 -11.31 -32.57
C ALA A 66 -4.95 -9.97 -33.20
N GLU A 67 -5.85 -9.34 -33.97
CA GLU A 67 -5.63 -8.03 -34.58
C GLU A 67 -5.42 -6.93 -33.53
N HIS A 68 -6.27 -6.89 -32.49
CA HIS A 68 -6.16 -5.90 -31.43
C HIS A 68 -4.86 -6.09 -30.62
N LYS A 69 -4.49 -7.34 -30.33
CA LYS A 69 -3.22 -7.67 -29.66
C LYS A 69 -2.01 -7.29 -30.52
N ALA A 70 -2.02 -7.59 -31.81
CA ALA A 70 -0.95 -7.24 -32.75
C ALA A 70 -0.80 -5.71 -32.87
N LYS A 71 -1.91 -4.97 -32.87
CA LYS A 71 -1.91 -3.50 -32.88
C LYS A 71 -1.32 -2.92 -31.59
N LEU A 72 -1.68 -3.46 -30.42
CA LEU A 72 -1.10 -3.07 -29.13
C LEU A 72 0.41 -3.35 -29.07
N GLU A 73 0.85 -4.50 -29.58
CA GLU A 73 2.27 -4.88 -29.63
C GLU A 73 3.07 -3.97 -30.58
N ALA A 74 2.53 -3.65 -31.76
CA ALA A 74 3.15 -2.72 -32.69
C ALA A 74 3.28 -1.29 -32.11
N LEU A 75 2.30 -0.85 -31.30
CA LEU A 75 2.38 0.43 -30.59
C LEU A 75 3.38 0.39 -29.43
N ALA A 76 3.45 -0.71 -28.69
CA ALA A 76 4.45 -0.91 -27.63
C ALA A 76 5.87 -0.96 -28.20
N ALA A 77 6.08 -1.60 -29.36
CA ALA A 77 7.37 -1.63 -30.05
C ALA A 77 7.80 -0.22 -30.51
N LYS A 78 6.87 0.62 -30.96
CA LYS A 78 7.14 2.03 -31.31
C LYS A 78 7.47 2.89 -30.10
N ASN A 79 6.88 2.62 -28.94
CA ASN A 79 7.15 3.33 -27.69
C ASN A 79 8.37 2.81 -26.90
N LYS A 80 9.04 1.74 -27.37
CA LYS A 80 10.33 1.26 -26.82
C LYS A 80 11.55 2.04 -27.28
N VAL A 81 11.39 3.14 -28.02
CA VAL A 81 12.48 4.08 -28.27
C VAL A 81 12.80 4.80 -26.95
N ILE A 82 13.80 4.28 -26.24
CA ILE A 82 14.38 4.88 -25.04
C ILE A 82 14.81 6.31 -25.39
N PRO A 83 14.24 7.36 -24.76
CA PRO A 83 14.76 8.71 -24.88
C PRO A 83 16.15 8.75 -24.23
N GLY A 84 17.21 8.57 -25.02
CA GLY A 84 18.60 8.62 -24.53
C GLY A 84 19.56 7.58 -25.10
N ALA A 85 19.12 6.60 -25.89
CA ALA A 85 20.04 5.65 -26.52
C ALA A 85 20.67 6.27 -27.78
N GLN A 86 21.85 6.88 -27.64
CA GLN A 86 22.68 7.31 -28.77
C GLN A 86 23.23 6.08 -29.51
N ALA A 87 22.52 5.62 -30.52
CA ALA A 87 23.10 4.76 -31.55
C ALA A 87 23.80 5.65 -32.59
N LYS A 88 25.12 5.56 -32.64
CA LYS A 88 25.91 6.10 -33.75
C LYS A 88 25.52 5.34 -35.02
N THR A 89 24.90 6.05 -35.97
CA THR A 89 24.79 5.57 -37.36
C THR A 89 25.48 6.58 -38.25
N GLN A 90 26.44 6.07 -39.03
CA GLN A 90 27.24 6.83 -39.98
C GLN A 90 26.37 7.43 -41.11
N GLU A 91 26.79 8.63 -41.50
CA GLU A 91 26.70 9.30 -42.81
C GLU A 91 25.66 8.88 -43.85
N GLY A 92 24.90 9.87 -44.36
CA GLY A 92 24.25 9.71 -45.67
C GLY A 92 23.13 10.67 -46.06
N SER A 93 23.41 11.98 -46.17
CA SER A 93 22.82 12.91 -47.17
C SER A 93 21.38 13.51 -47.04
N LYS A 94 21.40 14.86 -47.02
CA LYS A 94 20.54 15.86 -47.74
C LYS A 94 19.06 16.12 -47.35
N LYS A 95 18.88 17.29 -46.70
CA LYS A 95 17.90 18.38 -46.92
C LYS A 95 16.50 18.02 -47.47
N LYS A 96 15.45 18.29 -46.67
CA LYS A 96 14.32 19.18 -47.07
C LYS A 96 13.44 19.62 -45.89
N LYS A 97 13.37 20.93 -45.71
CA LYS A 97 12.41 21.72 -44.93
C LYS A 97 10.98 21.48 -45.45
N LYS A 98 10.03 21.08 -44.60
CA LYS A 98 8.59 21.39 -44.79
C LYS A 98 7.79 21.32 -43.48
N LYS A 99 7.01 22.38 -43.30
CA LYS A 99 6.08 22.73 -42.23
C LYS A 99 4.69 22.11 -42.56
N SER A 100 4.07 21.40 -41.62
CA SER A 100 2.60 21.20 -41.60
C SER A 100 2.17 20.76 -40.20
N LYS A 101 1.59 21.64 -39.37
CA LYS A 101 0.17 22.05 -39.31
C LYS A 101 -0.68 21.02 -38.56
N SER A 102 -0.84 21.32 -37.27
CA SER A 102 -1.88 20.86 -36.35
C SER A 102 -3.28 21.13 -36.93
N LYS A 103 -4.15 20.11 -36.95
CA LYS A 103 -5.62 20.27 -36.84
C LYS A 103 -6.30 18.90 -36.81
N THR A 104 -6.55 18.35 -35.61
CA THR A 104 -7.61 17.34 -35.38
C THR A 104 -7.91 17.29 -33.87
N VAL A 105 -8.62 18.29 -33.35
CA VAL A 105 -9.13 18.26 -31.96
C VAL A 105 -10.62 18.65 -31.89
N GLU A 106 -11.25 19.03 -32.99
CA GLU A 106 -12.60 19.61 -32.98
C GLU A 106 -13.77 18.61 -32.82
N PRO A 107 -13.72 17.31 -33.20
CA PRO A 107 -14.91 16.45 -33.08
C PRO A 107 -15.14 15.90 -31.66
N VAL A 108 -14.17 16.02 -30.74
CA VAL A 108 -14.30 15.48 -29.37
C VAL A 108 -14.95 16.49 -28.42
N THR A 109 -14.76 17.79 -28.67
CA THR A 109 -15.33 18.86 -27.83
C THR A 109 -16.85 19.00 -28.04
N GLU A 110 -17.36 18.68 -29.23
CA GLU A 110 -18.80 18.77 -29.54
C GLU A 110 -19.64 17.65 -28.89
N GLY A 111 -19.01 16.51 -28.54
CA GLY A 111 -19.68 15.42 -27.82
C GLY A 111 -19.83 15.68 -26.33
N LEU A 112 -18.89 16.42 -25.73
CA LEU A 112 -18.88 16.76 -24.30
C LEU A 112 -19.88 17.86 -23.93
N SER A 113 -20.20 18.77 -24.85
CA SER A 113 -21.12 19.89 -24.60
C SER A 113 -22.60 19.50 -24.63
N LYS A 114 -22.95 18.29 -25.07
CA LYS A 114 -24.35 17.81 -25.15
C LYS A 114 -24.80 16.99 -23.95
N ILE A 115 -23.94 16.75 -22.96
CA ILE A 115 -24.29 15.96 -21.78
C ILE A 115 -24.66 16.91 -20.64
N THR A 116 -25.95 17.26 -20.58
CA THR A 116 -26.53 17.98 -19.44
C THR A 116 -27.05 16.95 -18.44
N ILE A 117 -26.36 16.79 -17.31
CA ILE A 117 -26.80 15.94 -16.21
C ILE A 117 -27.79 16.75 -15.38
N THR A 118 -29.07 16.40 -15.45
CA THR A 118 -30.11 16.90 -14.55
C THR A 118 -30.07 16.10 -13.24
N GLU A 119 -29.94 16.81 -12.14
CA GLU A 119 -29.97 16.26 -10.78
C GLU A 119 -31.42 15.92 -10.39
N PRO A 120 -31.73 14.67 -9.98
CA PRO A 120 -33.05 14.37 -9.43
C PRO A 120 -33.16 14.95 -8.01
N GLU A 121 -34.06 15.90 -7.82
CA GLU A 121 -34.43 16.41 -6.50
C GLU A 121 -35.02 15.28 -5.65
N PHE A 122 -34.30 14.87 -4.61
CA PHE A 122 -34.86 14.05 -3.54
C PHE A 122 -35.60 14.97 -2.55
N HIS A 123 -36.93 14.90 -2.59
CA HIS A 123 -37.80 15.54 -1.61
C HIS A 123 -37.46 15.06 -0.19
N LYS A 124 -37.18 16.02 0.70
CA LYS A 124 -37.13 15.83 2.15
C LYS A 124 -38.54 15.58 2.65
N GLU A 125 -38.82 14.37 3.11
CA GLU A 125 -39.89 14.15 4.09
C GLU A 125 -39.35 13.34 5.26
N ALA A 126 -39.20 14.04 6.39
CA ALA A 126 -39.09 13.43 7.70
C ALA A 126 -40.51 13.09 8.19
N PRO A 127 -40.66 11.96 8.89
CA PRO A 127 -41.47 11.99 10.10
C PRO A 127 -40.68 11.46 11.30
N THR A 128 -40.81 12.26 12.35
CA THR A 128 -40.51 11.98 13.75
C THR A 128 -41.10 10.64 14.21
N HIS A 129 -40.28 9.80 14.81
CA HIS A 129 -40.74 8.88 15.86
C HIS A 129 -39.73 8.87 17.00
N THR A 130 -40.16 9.48 18.10
CA THR A 130 -39.65 9.23 19.43
C THR A 130 -39.88 7.77 19.78
N ASP A 131 -38.85 7.08 20.28
CA ASP A 131 -38.98 6.24 21.47
C ASP A 131 -37.59 5.95 22.08
N LYS A 132 -37.54 6.15 23.40
CA LYS A 132 -36.42 5.85 24.29
C LYS A 132 -36.21 4.34 24.35
N ILE A 133 -34.95 3.89 24.41
CA ILE A 133 -34.46 2.93 25.43
C ILE A 133 -32.93 2.97 25.46
N LEU A 134 -32.44 2.93 26.70
CA LEU A 134 -31.05 2.95 27.15
C LEU A 134 -30.21 1.79 26.58
N SER A 135 -28.90 2.01 26.37
CA SER A 135 -27.85 1.21 27.03
C SER A 135 -26.44 1.48 26.47
N VAL A 136 -25.51 1.68 27.40
CA VAL A 136 -24.12 1.19 27.38
C VAL A 136 -23.12 1.88 26.44
N THR A 137 -22.41 2.83 27.05
CA THR A 137 -20.94 2.95 27.07
C THR A 137 -20.18 1.81 26.38
N LYS A 138 -19.57 2.09 25.22
CA LYS A 138 -18.26 1.51 24.92
C LYS A 138 -17.42 2.43 24.05
N GLN A 139 -16.35 2.90 24.68
CA GLN A 139 -15.28 3.69 24.12
C GLN A 139 -14.69 2.96 22.90
N ILE A 140 -14.66 3.66 21.77
CA ILE A 140 -13.89 3.28 20.59
C ILE A 140 -12.45 3.67 20.90
N THR A 141 -11.69 2.74 21.49
CA THR A 141 -10.24 2.87 21.61
C THR A 141 -9.64 2.36 20.32
N THR A 142 -9.07 3.27 19.55
CA THR A 142 -8.19 3.03 18.42
C THR A 142 -6.91 2.33 18.92
N ASN A 143 -6.93 1.00 18.93
CA ASN A 143 -5.73 0.19 19.12
C ASN A 143 -4.89 0.21 17.83
N ASN A 144 -4.11 1.28 17.65
CA ASN A 144 -2.85 1.24 16.92
C ASN A 144 -1.78 1.83 17.85
N VAL A 145 -1.54 1.12 18.96
CA VAL A 145 -0.29 1.25 19.69
C VAL A 145 0.69 0.31 19.02
N THR A 146 1.42 0.85 18.05
CA THR A 146 2.72 0.29 17.69
C THR A 146 3.63 0.50 18.89
N LYS A 147 3.62 -0.46 19.81
CA LYS A 147 4.69 -0.65 20.78
C LYS A 147 5.88 -1.19 19.99
N GLU A 148 6.61 -0.26 19.37
CA GLU A 148 7.94 -0.49 18.82
C GLU A 148 8.87 -0.81 20.01
N ASN A 149 8.86 -2.06 20.45
CA ASN A 149 9.84 -2.61 21.36
C ASN A 149 11.19 -2.69 20.62
N LEU A 150 11.92 -1.57 20.59
CA LEU A 150 13.19 -1.42 19.88
C LEU A 150 14.43 -1.80 20.71
N ASN A 151 14.27 -2.63 21.75
CA ASN A 151 15.40 -2.99 22.63
C ASN A 151 15.90 -4.44 22.50
N ALA A 152 15.39 -5.26 21.58
CA ALA A 152 15.82 -6.67 21.46
C ALA A 152 16.55 -7.05 20.16
N THR A 153 16.49 -6.26 19.08
CA THR A 153 17.04 -6.66 17.77
C THR A 153 18.36 -5.99 17.37
N GLN A 154 18.96 -5.17 18.24
CA GLN A 154 20.19 -4.42 17.92
C GLN A 154 21.49 -5.19 18.14
N LYS A 155 21.56 -6.51 17.93
CA LYS A 155 22.85 -7.23 17.97
C LYS A 155 23.31 -7.84 16.64
N THR A 156 22.47 -7.94 15.62
CA THR A 156 22.83 -8.65 14.37
C THR A 156 23.02 -7.77 13.12
N THR A 157 22.74 -6.47 13.16
CA THR A 157 23.00 -5.58 12.01
C THR A 157 24.44 -5.09 11.99
N ASP A 158 25.07 -5.16 10.82
CA ASP A 158 26.41 -4.63 10.49
C ASP A 158 26.68 -3.27 11.17
N PRO A 159 27.85 -3.08 11.82
CA PRO A 159 28.17 -1.88 12.59
C PRO A 159 28.04 -0.59 11.76
N GLN A 160 28.34 -0.67 10.45
CA GLN A 160 28.28 0.47 9.54
C GLN A 160 26.83 0.86 9.19
N LYS A 161 25.91 -0.11 9.11
CA LYS A 161 24.47 0.17 8.95
C LYS A 161 23.89 0.80 10.21
N ARG A 162 24.31 0.35 11.39
CA ARG A 162 23.89 0.98 12.67
C ARG A 162 24.37 2.41 12.78
N LEU A 163 25.62 2.68 12.43
CA LEU A 163 26.18 4.02 12.44
C LEU A 163 25.37 4.97 11.54
N LYS A 164 25.03 4.54 10.31
CA LYS A 164 24.18 5.32 9.40
C LYS A 164 22.79 5.59 9.98
N ASN A 165 22.19 4.62 10.66
CA ASN A 165 20.87 4.79 11.27
C ASN A 165 20.89 5.72 12.49
N LEU A 166 21.89 5.61 13.36
CA LEU A 166 22.04 6.51 14.51
C LEU A 166 22.35 7.94 14.05
N ARG A 167 23.17 8.11 13.00
CA ARG A 167 23.41 9.41 12.35
C ARG A 167 22.15 10.02 11.70
N LYS A 168 21.15 9.22 11.33
CA LYS A 168 19.83 9.75 10.91
C LYS A 168 19.02 10.20 12.12
N LYS A 169 18.98 9.38 13.18
CA LYS A 169 18.27 9.71 14.42
C LYS A 169 18.77 10.99 15.07
N ILE A 170 20.09 11.21 15.12
CA ILE A 170 20.66 12.44 15.69
C ILE A 170 20.20 13.68 14.92
N ARG A 171 20.15 13.62 13.58
CA ARG A 171 19.70 14.72 12.72
C ARG A 171 18.21 15.02 12.92
N GLU A 172 17.38 13.99 13.04
CA GLU A 172 15.95 14.16 13.33
C GLU A 172 15.73 14.84 14.69
N ILE A 173 16.50 14.44 15.71
CA ILE A 173 16.45 15.05 17.04
C ILE A 173 16.94 16.50 17.00
N GLU A 174 18.00 16.82 16.26
CA GLU A 174 18.47 18.20 16.06
C GLU A 174 17.41 19.10 15.41
N VAL A 175 16.69 18.59 14.40
CA VAL A 175 15.57 19.31 13.80
C VAL A 175 14.45 19.56 14.81
N LEU A 176 14.17 18.60 15.71
CA LEU A 176 13.20 18.79 16.79
C LEU A 176 13.67 19.84 17.81
N GLU A 177 14.96 19.80 18.21
CA GLU A 177 15.55 20.81 19.08
C GLU A 177 15.48 22.20 18.47
N ASP A 178 15.80 22.34 17.18
CA ASP A 178 15.79 23.63 16.49
C ASP A 178 14.36 24.16 16.35
N LYS A 179 13.36 23.29 16.12
CA LYS A 179 11.94 23.69 16.15
C LYS A 179 11.46 24.14 17.53
N ILE A 180 12.03 23.58 18.60
CA ILE A 180 11.76 24.03 19.98
C ILE A 180 12.43 25.38 20.23
N LYS A 181 13.71 25.53 19.85
CA LYS A 181 14.49 26.77 20.03
C LYS A 181 13.93 27.94 19.22
N THR A 182 13.50 27.68 17.98
CA THR A 182 12.87 28.68 17.11
C THR A 182 11.44 29.04 17.55
N GLY A 183 10.89 28.35 18.56
CA GLY A 183 9.55 28.60 19.07
C GLY A 183 8.43 28.16 18.13
N ALA A 184 8.74 27.44 17.04
CA ALA A 184 7.76 26.87 16.12
C ALA A 184 6.90 25.80 16.82
N LEU A 185 7.47 25.07 17.79
CA LEU A 185 6.72 24.30 18.78
C LEU A 185 6.75 25.01 20.13
N LYS A 186 5.73 25.82 20.40
CA LYS A 186 5.61 26.63 21.61
C LYS A 186 5.35 25.80 22.89
N ASN A 187 4.78 24.60 22.75
CA ASN A 187 4.57 23.61 23.81
C ASN A 187 5.05 22.23 23.32
N PRO A 188 6.33 21.84 23.51
CA PRO A 188 6.80 20.53 23.12
C PRO A 188 6.15 19.43 23.97
N ASP A 189 5.60 18.41 23.32
CA ASP A 189 5.06 17.24 24.01
C ASP A 189 6.14 16.54 24.84
N LYS A 190 5.73 15.90 25.95
CA LYS A 190 6.63 15.13 26.83
C LYS A 190 7.45 14.09 26.05
N GLU A 191 6.84 13.46 25.05
CA GLU A 191 7.53 12.50 24.18
C GLU A 191 8.64 13.13 23.32
N ILE A 192 8.47 14.39 22.90
CA ILE A 192 9.47 15.13 22.12
C ILE A 192 10.66 15.49 23.02
N LEU A 193 10.39 15.95 24.25
CA LEU A 193 11.43 16.22 25.24
C LEU A 193 12.23 14.96 25.57
N ASP A 194 11.58 13.80 25.70
CA ASP A 194 12.24 12.52 25.93
C ASP A 194 13.09 12.07 24.72
N LYS A 195 12.72 12.43 23.49
CA LYS A 195 13.54 12.19 22.28
C LYS A 195 14.78 13.08 22.27
N VAL A 196 14.62 14.35 22.66
CA VAL A 196 15.71 15.32 22.80
C VAL A 196 16.68 14.92 23.92
N ALA A 197 16.19 14.46 25.07
CA ALA A 197 17.04 13.99 26.17
C ALA A 197 17.95 12.81 25.77
N ARG A 198 17.40 11.89 24.96
CA ARG A 198 18.14 10.73 24.41
C ARG A 198 19.21 11.10 23.37
N LYS A 199 19.29 12.37 22.93
CA LYS A 199 20.35 12.84 22.01
C LYS A 199 21.75 12.51 22.52
N THR A 200 21.97 12.70 23.82
CA THR A 200 23.29 12.49 24.45
C THR A 200 23.72 11.03 24.42
N GLU A 201 22.79 10.10 24.68
CA GLU A 201 23.02 8.66 24.61
C GLU A 201 23.30 8.20 23.18
N ILE A 202 22.49 8.66 22.22
CA ILE A 202 22.66 8.35 20.80
C ILE A 202 24.00 8.89 20.28
N SER A 203 24.40 10.11 20.69
CA SER A 203 25.70 10.70 20.33
C SER A 203 26.88 9.90 20.89
N LYS A 204 26.80 9.45 22.15
CA LYS A 204 27.81 8.59 22.77
C LYS A 204 27.93 7.24 22.05
N GLU A 205 26.80 6.64 21.68
CA GLU A 205 26.79 5.37 20.94
C GLU A 205 27.38 5.51 19.53
N ILE A 206 27.10 6.61 18.83
CA ILE A 206 27.76 6.91 17.54
C ILE A 206 29.28 6.98 17.73
N LYS A 207 29.78 7.75 18.72
CA LYS A 207 31.22 7.85 18.99
C LYS A 207 31.85 6.48 19.31
N ARG A 208 31.14 5.65 20.07
CA ARG A 208 31.57 4.28 20.38
C ARG A 208 31.68 3.41 19.12
N LEU A 209 30.67 3.47 18.25
CA LEU A 209 30.68 2.72 16.99
C LEU A 209 31.71 3.26 15.99
N GLU A 210 31.99 4.56 15.99
CA GLU A 210 33.06 5.17 15.19
C GLU A 210 34.44 4.79 15.69
N ALA A 211 34.63 4.64 17.01
CA ALA A 211 35.90 4.18 17.58
C ALA A 211 36.11 2.66 17.45
N ALA A 212 35.04 1.90 17.21
CA ALA A 212 35.07 0.44 17.05
C ALA A 212 35.12 -0.03 15.59
N LEU A 213 35.06 0.90 14.63
CA LEU A 213 35.15 0.65 13.19
C LEU A 213 36.55 1.05 12.69
#